data_AF-A0A7S4NEA0-F1
#
_entry.id   AF-A0A7S4NEA0-F1
#
_cell.length_a   1.000
_cell.length_b   1.000
_cell.length_c   1.000
_cell.angle_alpha   90.00
_cell.angle_beta   90.00
_cell.angle_gamma   90.00
#
_symmetry.space_group_name_H-M   'P 1'
#
loop_
_entity.id
_entity.type
_entity.pdbx_description
1 polymer ?
#
loop_
_entity_poly.entity_id
_entity_poly.type
_entity_poly.pdbx_seq_one_letter_code
_entity_poly.pdbx_strand_id
1 'polypeptide(L)'
;GHMLKRAIHYILATRARHPNAPILMQKVDYKSAYRRAHLNWRTEIQTVTQIMQKGLAFMALRLTFGGAPCTNEWRIVLETKKDLSNILLACKQWNPREVHPPLQHL
;
A
#
# COMPACT_ATOMS: atom_id res chain seq x y z
N GLY A 1 -0.49 13.12 6.74
CA GLY A 1 -1.51 12.73 5.76
C GLY A 1 -1.20 13.31 4.38
N HIS A 2 -0.39 12.61 3.56
CA HIS A 2 0.19 13.19 2.34
C HIS A 2 -0.23 12.49 1.03
N MET A 3 -0.61 11.20 1.10
CA MET A 3 -1.11 10.42 -0.04
C MET A 3 -2.24 11.11 -0.83
N LEU A 4 -3.28 11.62 -0.15
CA LEU A 4 -4.41 12.27 -0.83
C LEU A 4 -3.96 13.51 -1.61
N LYS A 5 -3.11 14.35 -1.00
CA LYS A 5 -2.55 15.53 -1.68
C LYS A 5 -1.76 15.11 -2.92
N ARG A 6 -0.88 14.11 -2.82
CA ARG A 6 -0.14 13.55 -3.96
C ARG A 6 -1.07 13.02 -5.06
N ALA A 7 -2.15 12.34 -4.68
CA ALA A 7 -3.14 11.84 -5.64
C ALA A 7 -3.82 12.99 -6.40
N ILE A 8 -4.24 14.05 -5.71
CA ILE A 8 -4.84 15.24 -6.33
C ILE A 8 -3.84 15.92 -7.27
N HIS A 9 -2.59 16.15 -6.83
CA HIS A 9 -1.55 16.72 -7.70
C HIS A 9 -1.33 15.88 -8.96
N TYR A 10 -1.32 14.56 -8.84
CA TYR A 10 -1.17 13.66 -9.98
C TYR A 10 -2.35 13.75 -10.94
N ILE A 11 -3.59 13.80 -10.44
CA ILE A 11 -4.80 13.97 -11.25
C ILE A 11 -4.74 15.30 -12.02
N LEU A 12 -4.41 16.40 -11.34
CA LEU A 12 -4.32 17.72 -11.95
C LEU A 12 -3.22 17.78 -13.01
N ALA A 13 -2.03 17.25 -12.71
CA ALA A 13 -0.92 17.20 -13.66
C ALA A 13 -1.25 16.32 -14.89
N THR A 14 -1.97 15.22 -14.69
CA THR A 14 -2.42 14.35 -15.79
C THR A 14 -3.47 15.06 -16.64
N ARG A 15 -4.44 15.75 -16.02
CA ARG A 15 -5.45 16.55 -16.74
C ARG A 15 -4.83 17.68 -17.55
N ALA A 16 -3.81 18.35 -17.00
CA ALA A 16 -3.11 19.41 -17.72
C ALA A 16 -2.41 18.90 -18.99
N ARG A 17 -1.81 17.70 -18.94
CA ARG A 17 -1.16 17.07 -20.12
C ARG A 17 -2.15 16.47 -21.11
N HIS A 18 -3.31 16.02 -20.63
CA HIS A 18 -4.34 15.37 -21.45
C HIS A 18 -5.73 15.98 -21.16
N PRO A 19 -6.00 17.21 -21.62
CA PRO A 19 -7.22 17.95 -21.23
C PRO A 19 -8.51 17.22 -21.59
N ASN A 20 -8.54 16.62 -22.78
CA ASN A 20 -9.76 16.02 -23.35
C ASN A 20 -9.78 14.48 -23.25
N ALA A 21 -8.74 13.87 -22.67
CA ALA A 21 -8.69 12.42 -22.51
C ALA A 21 -9.37 11.97 -21.20
N PRO A 22 -9.98 10.78 -21.16
CA PRO A 22 -10.39 10.18 -19.90
C PRO A 22 -9.15 9.87 -19.04
N ILE A 23 -9.21 10.19 -17.75
CA ILE A 23 -8.18 9.79 -16.79
C ILE A 23 -8.62 8.47 -16.16
N LEU A 24 -7.91 7.40 -16.48
CA LEU A 24 -8.15 6.09 -15.89
C LEU A 24 -7.34 5.94 -14.61
N MET A 25 -7.98 5.41 -13.56
CA MET A 25 -7.32 5.13 -12.28
C MET A 25 -7.69 3.72 -11.84
N GLN A 26 -6.68 2.92 -11.49
CA GLN A 26 -6.87 1.61 -10.92
C GLN A 26 -6.96 1.72 -9.40
N LYS A 27 -8.01 1.12 -8.82
CA LYS A 27 -8.10 0.85 -7.39
C LYS A 27 -7.82 -0.63 -7.16
N VAL A 28 -6.83 -0.92 -6.33
CA VAL A 28 -6.47 -2.30 -5.94
C VAL A 28 -6.72 -2.47 -4.45
N ASP A 29 -7.55 -3.45 -4.10
CA ASP A 29 -7.72 -3.88 -2.71
C ASP A 29 -6.75 -5.01 -2.38
N TYR A 30 -5.97 -4.84 -1.32
CA TYR A 30 -5.00 -5.84 -0.88
C TYR A 30 -5.61 -6.67 0.26
N LYS A 31 -6.09 -7.88 -0.07
CA LYS A 31 -6.62 -8.82 0.92
C LYS A 31 -5.62 -9.04 2.05
N SER A 32 -6.09 -8.77 3.27
CA SER A 32 -5.32 -8.90 4.52
C SER A 32 -4.00 -8.12 4.52
N ALA A 33 -3.98 -6.94 3.92
CA ALA A 33 -2.85 -6.02 3.82
C ALA A 33 -1.93 -5.99 5.05
N TYR A 34 -2.48 -5.66 6.21
CA TYR A 34 -1.71 -5.49 7.45
C TYR A 34 -1.03 -6.77 7.93
N ARG A 35 -1.57 -7.95 7.60
CA ARG A 35 -0.94 -9.24 7.93
C ARG A 35 0.29 -9.56 7.07
N ARG A 36 0.67 -8.68 6.13
CA ARG A 36 1.81 -8.86 5.22
C ARG A 36 3.04 -8.05 5.64
N ALA A 37 2.92 -7.18 6.64
CA ALA A 37 4.01 -6.36 7.15
C ALA A 37 4.24 -6.63 8.64
N HIS A 38 5.50 -6.79 9.01
CA HIS A 38 5.92 -6.92 10.40
C HIS A 38 6.00 -5.55 11.06
N LEU A 39 5.77 -5.52 12.37
CA LEU A 39 5.96 -4.31 13.16
C LEU A 39 7.45 -4.14 13.48
N ASN A 40 7.86 -2.92 13.83
CA ASN A 40 9.17 -2.75 14.45
C ASN A 40 9.14 -3.35 15.86
N TRP A 41 10.17 -4.07 16.27
CA TRP A 41 10.24 -4.73 17.58
C TRP A 41 9.92 -3.79 18.76
N ARG A 42 10.31 -2.50 18.67
CA ARG A 42 10.01 -1.49 19.70
C ARG A 42 8.52 -1.23 19.82
N THR A 43 7.82 -1.26 18.70
CA THR A 43 6.36 -1.11 18.64
C THR A 43 5.66 -2.41 19.05
N GLU A 44 6.19 -3.57 18.65
CA GLU A 44 5.62 -4.89 19.00
C GLU A 44 5.48 -5.08 20.51
N ILE A 45 6.52 -4.74 21.28
CA ILE A 45 6.51 -4.84 22.75
C ILE A 45 5.38 -3.98 23.38
N GLN A 46 5.01 -2.87 22.74
CA GLN A 46 3.93 -2.00 23.22
C GLN A 46 2.52 -2.56 22.92
N THR A 47 2.42 -3.67 22.21
CA THR A 47 1.14 -4.29 21.83
C THR A 47 0.74 -5.49 22.70
N VAL A 48 1.52 -5.80 23.75
CA VAL A 48 1.30 -6.98 24.59
C VAL A 48 -0.06 -6.89 25.28
N THR A 49 -0.92 -7.86 24.99
CA THR A 49 -2.26 -8.01 25.58
C THR A 49 -2.28 -9.26 26.45
N GLN A 50 -2.61 -9.11 27.73
CA GLN A 50 -2.61 -10.21 28.70
C GLN A 50 -4.03 -10.72 28.96
N ILE A 51 -4.19 -12.04 29.00
CA ILE A 51 -5.42 -12.72 29.44
C ILE A 51 -5.11 -13.37 30.78
N MET A 52 -5.32 -12.61 31.86
CA MET A 52 -4.90 -12.97 33.21
C MET A 52 -5.50 -14.30 33.68
N GLN A 53 -6.76 -14.57 33.36
CA GLN A 53 -7.47 -15.79 33.77
C GLN A 53 -6.86 -17.07 33.17
N LYS A 54 -6.08 -16.95 32.09
CA LYS A 54 -5.44 -18.07 31.40
C LYS A 54 -3.92 -18.07 31.54
N GLY A 55 -3.33 -17.08 32.20
CA GLY A 55 -1.87 -16.91 32.26
C GLY A 55 -1.23 -16.73 30.87
N LEU A 56 -1.96 -16.15 29.92
CA LEU A 56 -1.50 -15.98 28.54
C LEU A 56 -1.18 -14.52 28.22
N ALA A 57 -0.17 -14.30 27.40
CA ALA A 57 0.16 -13.00 26.82
C ALA A 57 0.29 -13.12 25.29
N PHE A 58 -0.32 -12.19 24.58
CA PHE A 58 -0.25 -12.10 23.12
C PHE A 58 0.48 -10.83 22.72
N MET A 59 1.38 -10.93 21.75
CA MET A 59 2.08 -9.80 21.15
C MET A 59 1.74 -9.74 19.66
N ALA A 60 1.44 -8.54 19.15
CA ALA A 60 1.26 -8.36 17.72
C ALA A 60 2.62 -8.24 17.03
N LEU A 61 2.98 -9.24 16.23
CA LEU A 61 4.22 -9.25 15.42
C LEU A 61 4.03 -8.64 14.02
N ARG A 62 2.79 -8.29 13.68
CA ARG A 62 2.41 -7.77 12.37
C ARG A 62 1.48 -6.59 12.57
N LEU A 63 1.37 -5.76 11.55
CA LEU A 63 0.40 -4.67 11.58
C LEU A 63 -1.00 -5.24 11.87
N THR A 64 -1.71 -4.61 12.79
CA THR A 64 -3.06 -5.00 13.22
C THR A 64 -4.08 -3.98 12.78
N PHE A 65 -5.34 -4.42 12.68
CA PHE A 65 -6.43 -3.50 12.49
C PHE A 65 -6.67 -2.70 13.78
N GLY A 66 -6.90 -1.40 13.67
CA GLY A 66 -7.05 -0.51 14.83
C GLY A 66 -5.73 -0.07 15.49
N GLY A 67 -4.58 -0.62 15.09
CA GLY A 67 -3.28 -0.16 15.57
C GLY A 67 -2.97 1.25 15.05
N ALA A 68 -2.74 2.21 15.96
CA ALA A 68 -2.50 3.62 15.62
C ALA A 68 -1.42 3.85 14.53
N PRO A 69 -0.22 3.23 14.58
CA PRO A 69 0.79 3.43 13.54
C PRO A 69 0.49 2.67 12.25
N CYS A 70 -0.33 1.60 12.30
CA CYS A 70 -0.40 0.60 11.23
C CYS A 70 -0.87 1.18 9.89
N THR A 71 -1.84 2.10 9.91
CA THR A 71 -2.33 2.78 8.70
C THR A 71 -1.26 3.68 8.08
N ASN A 72 -0.39 4.29 8.89
CA ASN A 72 0.68 5.13 8.38
C ASN A 72 1.83 4.29 7.82
N GLU A 73 2.25 3.25 8.53
CA GLU A 73 3.30 2.33 8.07
C GLU A 73 2.93 1.65 6.75
N TRP A 74 1.70 1.14 6.65
CA TRP A 74 1.24 0.51 5.41
C TRP A 74 1.15 1.50 4.24
N ARG A 75 0.82 2.76 4.51
CA ARG A 75 0.79 3.81 3.49
C ARG A 75 2.17 3.99 2.84
N ILE A 76 3.25 3.99 3.61
CA ILE A 76 4.62 4.16 3.09
C ILE A 76 4.93 3.07 2.06
N VAL A 77 4.62 1.81 2.39
CA VAL A 77 4.78 0.67 1.47
C VAL A 77 3.94 0.85 0.19
N LEU A 78 2.71 1.35 0.33
CA LEU A 78 1.83 1.61 -0.82
C LEU A 78 2.29 2.78 -1.70
N GLU A 79 2.90 3.82 -1.11
CA GLU A 79 3.43 4.97 -1.86
C GLU A 79 4.56 4.53 -2.78
N THR A 80 5.51 3.72 -2.30
CA THR A 80 6.58 3.15 -3.13
C THR A 80 6.04 2.30 -4.28
N LYS A 81 5.03 1.45 -4.01
CA LYS A 81 4.38 0.64 -5.05
C LYS A 81 3.73 1.51 -6.12
N LYS A 82 3.01 2.55 -5.71
CA LYS A 82 2.36 3.49 -6.64
C LYS A 82 3.39 4.22 -7.51
N ASP A 83 4.47 4.70 -6.91
CA ASP A 83 5.52 5.40 -7.63
C ASP A 83 6.20 4.46 -8.65
N LEU A 84 6.48 3.21 -8.27
CA LEU A 84 7.00 2.18 -9.18
C LEU A 84 6.02 1.88 -10.32
N SER A 85 4.72 1.72 -10.04
CA SER A 85 3.70 1.53 -11.08
C SER A 85 3.68 2.68 -12.09
N ASN A 86 3.78 3.93 -11.62
CA ASN A 86 3.82 5.10 -12.51
C ASN A 86 5.10 5.15 -13.35
N ILE A 87 6.25 4.78 -12.77
CA ILE A 87 7.52 4.69 -13.50
C ILE A 87 7.44 3.62 -14.58
N LEU A 88 6.90 2.44 -14.26
CA LEU A 88 6.70 1.35 -15.21
C LEU A 88 5.78 1.79 -16.36
N LEU A 89 4.66 2.47 -16.07
CA LEU A 89 3.76 3.00 -17.10
C LEU A 89 4.42 4.02 -18.03
N ALA A 90 5.42 4.77 -17.54
CA ALA A 90 6.18 5.72 -18.35
C ALA A 90 7.39 5.07 -19.06
N CYS A 91 7.72 3.82 -18.76
CA CYS A 91 8.87 3.13 -19.31
C CYS A 91 8.60 2.67 -20.75
N LYS A 92 9.28 3.29 -21.72
CA LYS A 92 9.15 2.95 -23.14
C LYS A 92 9.65 1.54 -23.49
N GLN A 93 10.54 0.98 -22.68
CA GLN A 93 11.09 -0.37 -22.88
C GLN A 93 10.16 -1.45 -22.34
N TRP A 94 9.19 -1.10 -21.50
CA TRP A 94 8.27 -2.07 -20.93
C TRP A 94 7.06 -2.23 -21.85
N ASN A 95 6.96 -3.40 -22.50
CA ASN A 95 5.76 -3.80 -23.23
C ASN A 95 4.91 -4.75 -22.36
N PRO A 96 3.73 -4.32 -21.87
CA PRO A 96 2.88 -5.15 -21.03
C PRO A 96 2.30 -6.37 -21.75
N ARG A 97 2.37 -6.45 -23.08
CA ARG A 97 1.94 -7.63 -23.86
C ARG A 97 3.00 -8.73 -23.94
N GLU A 98 4.27 -8.37 -23.76
CA GLU A 98 5.41 -9.30 -23.80
C GLU A 98 5.85 -9.67 -22.39
N VAL A 99 5.85 -8.70 -21.48
CA VAL A 99 6.25 -8.87 -20.08
C VAL A 99 5.03 -8.68 -19.19
N HIS A 100 4.26 -9.75 -19.05
CA HIS A 100 3.09 -9.80 -18.17
C HIS A 100 3.38 -10.58 -16.88
N PRO A 101 2.77 -10.21 -15.74
CA PRO A 101 2.77 -11.04 -14.54
C PRO A 101 2.19 -12.42 -14.85
N PRO A 102 2.73 -13.51 -14.27
CA PRO A 102 2.23 -14.87 -14.51
C PRO A 102 0.75 -15.06 -14.08
N LEU A 103 0.22 -14.14 -13.29
CA LEU A 103 -1.18 -14.11 -12.85
C LEU A 103 -2.12 -13.37 -13.81
N GLN A 104 -1.61 -12.79 -14.91
CA GLN A 104 -2.38 -11.99 -15.86
C GLN A 104 -2.88 -12.81 -17.07
N HIS A 105 -2.85 -14.14 -16.99
CA HIS A 105 -3.55 -15.02 -17.93
C HIS A 105 -5.04 -15.12 -17.57
N LEU A 106 -5.78 -14.04 -17.80
CA LEU A 106 -7.25 -14.01 -17.77
C LEU A 106 -7.75 -13.15 -18.92
#